data_AF-A0A165MM32-F1
#
_entry.id   AF-A0A165MM32-F1
#
_cell.length_a   1.000
_cell.length_b   1.000
_cell.length_c   1.000
_cell.angle_alpha   90.00
_cell.angle_beta   90.00
_cell.angle_gamma   90.00
#
_symmetry.space_group_name_H-M   'P 1'
#
loop_
_entity.id
_entity.type
_entity.pdbx_description
1 polymer ?
#
loop_
_entity_poly.entity_id
_entity_poly.type
_entity_poly.pdbx_seq_one_letter_code
_entity_poly.pdbx_strand_id
1 'polypeptide(L)'
;LFTWHFCQHPAFPECDGKCYSVAEICKNAVYEMYRFCEICGLREVWGYLWTSWYAPKMWELWAQSTTPYISCTRTTMMAENHFKQLKHEFLPHLLRPHLDQLIWILVTEVTPAYLNKSSLREDLYRIGRLKPLSPYQMAFRESWLKLTEK
;
A
#
# COMPACT_ATOMS: atom_id res chain seq x y z
N LEU A 1 -9.49 -13.39 4.53
CA LEU A 1 -9.26 -13.03 5.94
C LEU A 1 -8.08 -12.06 6.07
N PHE A 2 -6.81 -12.49 5.99
CA PHE A 2 -5.65 -11.60 6.19
C PHE A 2 -5.60 -10.34 5.32
N THR A 3 -5.82 -10.48 4.01
CA THR A 3 -5.84 -9.34 3.09
C THR A 3 -6.97 -8.36 3.38
N TRP A 4 -8.09 -8.87 3.90
CA TRP A 4 -9.23 -8.05 4.29
C TRP A 4 -8.92 -7.26 5.57
N HIS A 5 -8.44 -7.95 6.62
CA HIS A 5 -7.98 -7.30 7.86
C HIS A 5 -6.91 -6.23 7.62
N PHE A 6 -5.99 -6.50 6.69
CA PHE A 6 -4.93 -5.55 6.33
C PHE A 6 -5.48 -4.27 5.68
N CYS A 7 -6.45 -4.40 4.76
CA CYS A 7 -7.01 -3.30 3.99
C CYS A 7 -8.13 -2.52 4.71
N GLN A 8 -8.61 -2.99 5.86
CA GLN A 8 -9.62 -2.27 6.63
C GLN A 8 -9.09 -0.91 7.09
N HIS A 9 -9.92 0.13 6.93
CA HIS A 9 -9.56 1.49 7.29
C HIS A 9 -10.81 2.26 7.73
N PRO A 10 -10.73 3.11 8.78
CA PRO A 10 -11.88 3.84 9.31
C PRO A 10 -12.63 4.73 8.30
N ALA A 11 -11.94 5.20 7.26
CA ALA A 11 -12.54 6.03 6.22
C ALA A 11 -13.46 5.25 5.25
N PHE A 12 -13.37 3.92 5.20
CA PHE A 12 -14.20 3.11 4.32
C PHE A 12 -15.30 2.43 5.13
N PRO A 13 -16.57 2.50 4.69
CA PRO A 13 -17.64 1.74 5.31
C PRO A 13 -17.45 0.24 5.04
N GLU A 14 -17.77 -0.58 6.04
CA GLU A 14 -17.85 -2.03 5.89
C GLU A 14 -19.10 -2.45 5.11
N CYS A 15 -19.29 -3.74 4.85
CA CYS A 15 -20.48 -4.29 4.19
C CYS A 15 -21.81 -3.87 4.85
N ASP A 16 -21.79 -3.59 6.15
CA ASP A 16 -22.96 -3.14 6.92
C ASP A 16 -23.28 -1.64 6.75
N GLY A 17 -22.48 -0.91 5.96
CA GLY A 17 -22.61 0.53 5.75
C GLY A 17 -22.13 1.40 6.91
N LYS A 18 -21.56 0.80 7.97
CA LYS A 18 -21.01 1.50 9.13
C LYS A 18 -19.51 1.72 8.98
N CYS A 19 -19.04 2.88 9.44
CA CYS A 19 -17.62 3.14 9.63
C CYS A 19 -17.25 2.77 11.06
N TYR A 20 -16.22 1.93 11.19
CA TYR A 20 -15.72 1.48 12.49
C TYR A 20 -14.49 2.28 12.91
N SER A 21 -14.34 2.46 14.21
CA SER A 21 -13.11 3.00 14.79
C SER A 21 -11.96 1.99 14.66
N VAL A 22 -10.71 2.47 14.74
CA VAL A 22 -9.50 1.62 14.66
C VAL A 22 -9.55 0.47 15.68
N ALA A 23 -10.02 0.76 16.90
CA ALA A 23 -10.13 -0.22 17.96
C ALA A 23 -11.19 -1.30 17.66
N GLU A 24 -12.33 -0.90 17.07
CA GLU A 24 -13.38 -1.84 16.67
C GLU A 24 -12.92 -2.71 15.50
N ILE A 25 -12.25 -2.14 14.50
CA ILE A 25 -11.67 -2.89 13.38
C ILE A 25 -10.71 -3.96 13.91
N CYS A 26 -9.77 -3.58 14.78
CA CYS A 26 -8.82 -4.51 15.38
C CYS A 26 -9.53 -5.61 16.17
N LYS A 27 -10.47 -5.24 17.05
CA LYS A 27 -11.23 -6.19 17.86
C LYS A 27 -12.00 -7.20 17.00
N ASN A 28 -12.67 -6.74 15.96
CA ASN A 28 -13.45 -7.59 15.05
C ASN A 28 -12.54 -8.55 14.28
N ALA A 29 -11.43 -8.06 13.72
CA ALA A 29 -10.46 -8.86 12.99
C ALA A 29 -9.77 -9.92 13.86
N VAL A 30 -9.41 -9.57 15.11
CA VAL A 30 -8.85 -10.50 16.11
C VAL A 30 -9.86 -11.60 16.42
N TYR A 31 -11.12 -11.22 16.68
CA TYR A 31 -12.16 -12.17 17.03
C TYR A 31 -12.49 -13.13 15.87
N GLU A 32 -12.58 -12.62 14.65
CA GLU A 32 -12.83 -13.44 13.46
C GLU A 32 -11.71 -14.46 13.24
N MET A 33 -10.44 -14.04 13.33
CA MET A 33 -9.31 -14.94 13.16
C MET A 33 -9.20 -15.96 14.31
N TYR A 34 -9.43 -15.53 15.55
CA TYR A 34 -9.47 -16.44 16.71
C TYR A 34 -10.52 -17.53 16.51
N ARG A 35 -11.76 -17.14 16.14
CA ARG A 35 -12.87 -18.08 15.90
C ARG A 35 -12.56 -19.04 14.75
N PHE A 36 -11.96 -18.53 13.67
CA PHE A 36 -11.51 -19.37 12.56
C PHE A 36 -10.50 -20.43 13.03
N CYS A 37 -9.47 -20.03 13.78
CA CYS A 37 -8.47 -20.96 14.32
C CYS A 37 -9.08 -21.95 15.33
N GLU A 38 -10.02 -21.50 16.16
CA GLU A 38 -10.71 -22.35 17.13
C GLU A 38 -11.55 -23.45 16.45
N ILE A 39 -12.36 -23.07 15.45
CA ILE A 39 -13.21 -24.01 14.70
C ILE A 39 -12.35 -25.02 13.92
N CYS A 40 -11.22 -24.58 13.37
CA CYS A 40 -10.31 -25.45 12.62
C CYS A 40 -9.34 -26.25 13.53
N GLY A 41 -9.34 -26.04 14.86
CA GLY A 41 -8.42 -26.70 15.79
C GLY A 41 -6.96 -26.24 15.69
N LEU A 42 -6.69 -25.07 15.11
CA LEU A 42 -5.36 -24.54 14.80
C LEU A 42 -4.79 -23.67 15.94
N ARG A 43 -4.61 -24.26 17.13
CA ARG A 43 -4.20 -23.50 18.34
C ARG A 43 -2.79 -22.91 18.25
N GLU A 44 -1.84 -23.67 17.70
CA GLU A 44 -0.45 -23.24 17.54
C GLU A 44 -0.34 -22.12 16.51
N VAL A 45 -1.10 -22.24 15.41
CA VAL A 45 -1.20 -21.20 14.39
C VAL A 45 -1.74 -19.92 15.00
N TRP A 46 -2.79 -19.99 15.83
CA TRP A 46 -3.29 -18.81 16.54
C TRP A 46 -2.21 -18.14 17.40
N GLY A 47 -1.42 -18.93 18.14
CA GLY A 47 -0.30 -18.41 18.92
C GLY A 47 0.69 -17.61 18.06
N TYR A 48 1.10 -18.17 16.92
CA TYR A 48 1.99 -17.50 15.97
C TYR A 48 1.35 -16.25 15.35
N LEU A 49 0.07 -16.32 14.97
CA LEU A 49 -0.66 -15.20 14.39
C LEU A 49 -0.80 -14.04 15.37
N TRP A 50 -1.11 -14.35 16.63
CA TRP A 50 -1.19 -13.36 17.69
C TRP A 50 0.15 -12.65 17.88
N THR A 51 1.24 -13.38 18.06
CA THR A 51 2.56 -12.77 18.29
C THR A 51 3.07 -11.96 17.11
N SER A 52 2.73 -12.36 15.88
CA SER A 52 3.29 -11.75 14.67
C SER A 52 2.45 -10.61 14.09
N TRP A 53 1.13 -10.64 14.26
CA TRP A 53 0.21 -9.73 13.56
C TRP A 53 -0.85 -9.09 14.44
N TYR A 54 -1.51 -9.89 15.29
CA TYR A 54 -2.70 -9.43 16.01
C TYR A 54 -2.44 -8.83 17.40
N ALA A 55 -1.22 -8.99 17.94
CA ALA A 55 -0.81 -8.30 19.15
C ALA A 55 -0.86 -6.78 18.93
N PRO A 56 -1.28 -5.96 19.91
CA PRO A 56 -1.45 -4.52 19.73
C PRO A 56 -0.23 -3.81 19.14
N LYS A 57 0.97 -4.17 19.61
CA LYS A 57 2.25 -3.61 19.11
C LYS A 57 2.52 -3.95 17.64
N MET A 58 2.11 -5.14 17.20
CA MET A 58 2.30 -5.60 15.82
C MET A 58 1.21 -5.10 14.89
N TRP A 59 -0.01 -4.95 15.41
CA TRP A 59 -1.14 -4.42 14.66
C TRP A 59 -0.85 -3.03 14.11
N GLU A 60 -0.22 -2.16 14.90
CA GLU A 60 0.18 -0.81 14.46
C GLU A 60 1.12 -0.81 13.25
N LEU A 61 1.99 -1.82 13.14
CA LEU A 61 2.96 -1.94 12.05
C LEU A 61 2.37 -2.58 10.80
N TRP A 62 1.36 -3.44 10.98
CA TRP A 62 0.81 -4.25 9.91
C TRP A 62 -0.47 -3.66 9.33
N ALA A 63 -1.44 -3.25 10.15
CA ALA A 63 -2.77 -2.89 9.67
C ALA A 63 -2.82 -1.46 9.11
N GLN A 64 -3.51 -1.28 7.99
CA GLN A 64 -3.70 0.07 7.43
C GLN A 64 -4.61 0.94 8.29
N SER A 65 -5.47 0.33 9.12
CA SER A 65 -6.42 1.05 9.98
C SER A 65 -5.78 2.04 10.96
N THR A 66 -4.50 1.85 11.32
CA THR A 66 -3.80 2.72 12.28
C THR A 66 -3.28 4.01 11.66
N THR A 67 -3.09 4.02 10.33
CA THR A 67 -2.50 5.16 9.62
C THR A 67 -3.62 6.06 9.11
N PRO A 68 -3.56 7.39 9.31
CA PRO A 68 -4.60 8.30 8.80
C PRO A 68 -4.52 8.52 7.28
N TYR A 69 -3.44 8.07 6.65
CA TYR A 69 -3.16 8.23 5.23
C TYR A 69 -3.57 6.98 4.45
N ILE A 70 -4.31 7.18 3.37
CA ILE A 70 -4.73 6.11 2.47
C ILE A 70 -3.73 6.01 1.33
N SER A 71 -3.06 4.87 1.19
CA SER A 71 -2.22 4.61 0.02
C SER A 71 -3.10 4.45 -1.23
N CYS A 72 -2.96 5.34 -2.21
CA CYS A 72 -3.65 5.23 -3.50
C CYS A 72 -3.22 3.98 -4.30
N THR A 73 -2.09 3.39 -3.93
CA THR A 73 -1.42 2.29 -4.65
C THR A 73 -1.11 1.17 -3.67
N ARG A 74 -1.38 -0.09 -4.05
CA ARG A 74 -0.99 -1.24 -3.21
C ARG A 74 0.53 -1.24 -3.03
N THR A 75 0.97 -1.46 -1.78
CA THR A 75 2.39 -1.53 -1.41
C THR A 75 3.16 -2.57 -2.22
N THR A 76 2.53 -3.69 -2.58
CA THR A 76 3.10 -4.72 -3.45
C THR A 76 3.45 -4.18 -4.84
N MET A 77 2.54 -3.40 -5.44
CA MET A 77 2.78 -2.79 -6.75
C MET A 77 3.87 -1.72 -6.70
N MET A 78 3.96 -0.97 -5.60
CA MET A 78 5.07 -0.04 -5.38
C MET A 78 6.40 -0.77 -5.24
N ALA A 79 6.46 -1.87 -4.48
CA ALA A 79 7.66 -2.68 -4.31
C ALA A 79 8.11 -3.31 -5.65
N GLU A 80 7.19 -3.91 -6.40
CA GLU A 80 7.48 -4.47 -7.72
C GLU A 80 7.99 -3.41 -8.70
N ASN A 81 7.34 -2.24 -8.74
CA ASN A 81 7.77 -1.13 -9.58
C ASN A 81 9.14 -0.60 -9.16
N HIS A 82 9.43 -0.52 -7.85
CA HIS A 82 10.75 -0.16 -7.34
C HIS A 82 11.82 -1.14 -7.83
N PHE A 83 11.62 -2.45 -7.67
CA PHE A 83 12.58 -3.45 -8.15
C PHE A 83 12.71 -3.46 -9.67
N LYS A 84 11.64 -3.16 -10.42
CA LYS A 84 11.70 -2.97 -11.86
C LYS A 84 12.61 -1.78 -12.22
N GLN A 85 12.41 -0.62 -11.61
CA GLN A 85 13.23 0.57 -11.83
C GLN A 85 14.69 0.32 -11.44
N LEU A 86 14.92 -0.30 -10.28
CA LEU A 86 16.26 -0.65 -9.79
C LEU A 86 17.02 -1.50 -10.82
N LYS A 87 16.38 -2.55 -11.34
CA LYS A 87 17.00 -3.43 -12.35
C LYS A 87 17.28 -2.71 -13.67
N HIS A 88 16.37 -1.87 -14.14
CA HIS A 88 16.49 -1.23 -15.45
C HIS A 88 17.37 0.02 -15.44
N GLU A 89 17.26 0.88 -14.43
CA GLU A 89 17.98 2.16 -14.36
C GLU A 89 19.38 1.99 -13.75
N PHE A 90 19.53 1.16 -12.71
CA PHE A 90 20.76 1.12 -11.91
C PHE A 90 21.59 -0.17 -12.09
N LEU A 91 20.95 -1.29 -12.50
CA LEU A 91 21.65 -2.56 -12.73
C LEU A 91 21.59 -3.08 -14.18
N PRO A 92 21.63 -2.25 -15.24
CA PRO A 92 21.47 -2.74 -16.61
C PRO A 92 22.58 -3.71 -17.06
N HIS A 93 23.80 -3.56 -16.51
CA HIS A 93 24.97 -4.36 -16.89
C HIS A 93 25.43 -5.35 -15.80
N LEU A 94 24.79 -5.32 -14.63
CA LEU A 94 25.17 -6.14 -13.49
C LEU A 94 24.27 -7.38 -13.43
N LEU A 95 24.72 -8.43 -14.12
CA LEU A 95 24.12 -9.76 -14.02
C LEU A 95 24.50 -10.36 -12.67
N ARG A 96 23.65 -10.16 -11.65
CA ARG A 96 23.81 -10.61 -10.25
C ARG A 96 24.90 -9.84 -9.48
N PRO A 97 24.62 -8.60 -9.05
CA PRO A 97 25.56 -7.86 -8.20
C PRO A 97 25.80 -8.60 -6.88
N HIS A 98 27.03 -8.53 -6.37
CA HIS A 98 27.32 -8.91 -4.98
C HIS A 98 26.50 -8.04 -4.03
N LEU A 99 26.16 -8.59 -2.85
CA LEU A 99 25.34 -7.89 -1.85
C LEU A 99 25.93 -6.52 -1.49
N ASP A 100 27.24 -6.46 -1.27
CA ASP A 100 27.94 -5.22 -0.88
C ASP A 100 27.87 -4.16 -1.99
N GLN A 101 28.02 -4.58 -3.24
CA GLN A 101 27.90 -3.69 -4.40
C GLN A 101 26.47 -3.19 -4.57
N LEU A 102 25.48 -4.06 -4.38
CA LEU A 102 24.07 -3.66 -4.42
C LEU A 102 23.73 -2.65 -3.31
N ILE A 103 24.22 -2.88 -2.09
CA ILE A 103 24.03 -1.97 -0.96
C ILE A 103 24.68 -0.62 -1.27
N TRP A 104 25.90 -0.63 -1.81
CA TRP A 104 26.57 0.60 -2.21
C TRP A 104 25.73 1.37 -3.24
N ILE A 105 25.29 0.74 -4.33
CA ILE A 105 24.43 1.35 -5.36
C ILE A 105 23.13 1.89 -4.75
N LEU A 106 22.50 1.14 -3.85
CA LEU A 106 21.29 1.57 -3.17
C LEU A 106 21.49 2.87 -2.39
N VAL A 107 22.58 2.96 -1.63
CA VAL A 107 22.89 4.11 -0.77
C VAL A 107 23.39 5.31 -1.58
N THR A 108 24.31 5.10 -2.52
CA THR A 108 25.01 6.17 -3.23
C THR A 108 24.29 6.67 -4.48
N GLU A 109 23.49 5.85 -5.15
CA GLU A 109 22.85 6.21 -6.41
C GLU A 109 21.33 6.24 -6.30
N VAL A 110 20.73 5.14 -5.82
CA VAL A 110 19.27 4.97 -5.82
C VAL A 110 18.59 5.94 -4.85
N THR A 111 19.06 6.00 -3.61
CA THR A 111 18.49 6.86 -2.55
C THR A 111 18.53 8.35 -2.93
N PRO A 112 19.67 8.94 -3.33
CA PRO A 112 19.70 10.35 -3.72
C PRO A 112 18.89 10.62 -5.00
N ALA A 113 18.85 9.69 -5.97
CA ALA A 113 17.99 9.86 -7.15
C ALA A 113 16.50 9.94 -6.77
N TYR A 114 16.04 9.12 -5.80
CA TYR A 114 14.68 9.21 -5.29
C TYR A 114 14.43 10.48 -4.48
N LEU A 115 15.36 10.88 -3.62
CA LEU A 115 15.24 12.12 -2.85
C LEU A 115 15.20 13.36 -3.76
N ASN A 116 15.99 13.39 -4.83
CA ASN A 116 15.95 14.46 -5.83
C ASN A 116 14.62 14.45 -6.61
N LYS A 117 14.12 13.25 -6.97
CA LYS A 117 12.80 13.11 -7.62
C LYS A 117 11.66 13.49 -6.66
N SER A 118 11.81 13.27 -5.35
CA SER A 118 10.81 13.62 -4.33
C SER A 118 10.84 15.10 -4.00
N SER A 119 12.01 15.72 -3.83
CA SER A 119 12.13 17.16 -3.55
C SER A 119 11.55 18.02 -4.67
N LEU A 120 11.79 17.65 -5.94
CA LEU A 120 11.14 18.27 -7.11
C LEU A 120 9.60 18.13 -7.12
N ARG A 121 9.06 17.13 -6.43
CA ARG A 121 7.62 16.88 -6.30
C ARG A 121 7.03 17.48 -5.03
N GLU A 122 7.82 17.63 -3.98
CA GLU A 122 7.44 18.21 -2.68
C GLU A 122 7.12 19.71 -2.83
N ASP A 123 7.81 20.44 -3.73
CA ASP A 123 7.47 21.85 -4.03
C ASP A 123 6.13 22.03 -4.77
N LEU A 124 5.54 20.94 -5.28
CA LEU A 124 4.25 20.93 -6.01
C LEU A 124 3.14 20.21 -5.24
N TYR A 125 3.19 20.21 -3.90
CA TYR A 125 2.29 19.52 -2.96
C TYR A 125 0.79 19.83 -3.14
N ARG A 126 0.21 19.36 -4.25
CA ARG A 126 -1.22 19.18 -4.49
C ARG A 126 -1.56 17.78 -4.00
N ILE A 127 -1.76 17.67 -2.69
CA ILE A 127 -2.24 16.44 -2.05
C ILE A 127 -3.59 16.07 -2.70
N GLY A 128 -3.58 15.01 -3.52
CA GLY A 128 -4.81 14.33 -3.93
C GLY A 128 -5.52 14.81 -5.21
N ARG A 129 -4.99 15.79 -5.97
CA ARG A 129 -5.56 16.09 -7.31
C ARG A 129 -4.70 15.50 -8.42
N LEU A 130 -5.34 14.73 -9.31
CA LEU A 130 -4.80 14.40 -10.63
C LEU A 130 -4.35 15.71 -11.31
N LYS A 131 -3.28 15.64 -12.13
CA LYS A 131 -2.90 16.77 -12.99
C LYS A 131 -4.16 17.28 -13.70
N PRO A 132 -4.38 18.60 -13.79
CA PRO A 132 -5.49 19.10 -14.58
C PRO A 132 -5.40 18.46 -15.95
N LEU A 133 -6.52 17.89 -16.41
CA LEU A 133 -6.61 17.26 -17.72
C LEU A 133 -6.05 18.26 -18.73
N SER A 134 -5.17 17.77 -19.60
CA SER A 134 -4.75 18.57 -20.75
C SER A 134 -6.01 19.04 -21.49
N PRO A 135 -6.02 20.26 -22.10
CA PRO A 135 -7.15 20.72 -22.90
C PRO A 135 -7.65 19.66 -23.90
N TYR A 136 -6.72 18.88 -24.46
CA TYR A 136 -7.02 17.74 -25.32
C TYR A 136 -7.80 16.63 -24.61
N GLN A 137 -7.39 16.24 -23.40
CA GLN A 137 -8.06 15.19 -22.62
C GLN A 137 -9.46 15.62 -22.16
N MET A 138 -9.66 16.92 -21.91
CA MET A 138 -11.00 17.46 -21.61
C MET A 138 -11.91 17.36 -22.84
N ALA A 139 -11.44 17.83 -24.00
CA ALA A 139 -12.19 17.74 -25.26
C ALA A 139 -12.53 16.29 -25.62
N PHE A 140 -11.57 15.38 -25.42
CA PHE A 140 -11.79 13.95 -25.62
C PHE A 140 -12.87 13.41 -24.67
N ARG A 141 -12.81 13.72 -23.37
CA ARG A 141 -13.82 13.29 -22.38
C ARG A 141 -15.22 13.79 -22.76
N GLU A 142 -15.34 15.05 -23.17
CA GLU A 142 -16.62 15.61 -23.63
C GLU A 142 -17.16 14.88 -24.85
N SER A 143 -16.31 14.61 -25.84
CA SER A 143 -16.71 13.85 -27.03
C SER A 143 -17.15 12.42 -26.68
N TRP A 144 -16.47 11.80 -25.72
CA TRP A 144 -16.77 10.45 -25.25
C TRP A 144 -18.12 10.38 -24.53
N LEU A 145 -18.42 11.33 -23.64
CA LEU A 145 -19.69 11.39 -22.93
C LEU A 145 -20.87 11.60 -23.90
N LYS A 146 -20.70 12.44 -24.93
CA LYS A 146 -21.70 12.65 -25.98
C LYS A 146 -21.99 11.37 -26.78
N LEU A 147 -21.03 10.46 -26.91
CA LEU A 147 -21.21 9.18 -27.61
C LEU A 147 -21.91 8.15 -26.74
N THR A 148 -21.74 8.21 -25.41
CA THR A 148 -22.38 7.27 -24.47
C THR A 148 -23.85 7.60 -24.16
N GLU A 149 -24.29 8.82 -24.43
CA GLU A 149 -25.69 9.26 -24.24
C GLU A 149 -26.61 8.91 -25.44
N LYS A 150 -26.10 8.20 -26.46
CA LYS A 150 -26.87 7.64 -27.57
C LYS A 150 -27.05 6.13 -27.42
#